data_AF-A0A534QC97-F1
#
_entry.id   AF-A0A534QC97-F1
#
_cell.length_a   1.000
_cell.length_b   1.000
_cell.length_c   1.000
_cell.angle_alpha   90.00
_cell.angle_beta   90.00
_cell.angle_gamma   90.00
#
_symmetry.space_group_name_H-M   'P 1'
#
loop_
_entity.id
_entity.type
_entity.pdbx_description
1 polymer ?
#
loop_
_entity_poly.entity_id
_entity_poly.type
_entity_poly.pdbx_seq_one_letter_code
_entity_poly.pdbx_strand_id
1 'polypeptide(L)'
;MKIDKRLFVVAVLLNLAVCLTGGRVLALTIEVDEFGNGIGTLGSAITNDPGPGGLPGVLTYFLPFAGAQGDVLLYDADFGTFLDVIRFNGDGTLIFYSDNVDGFDAPADTPSPPSAFYPNVAQVDETGTEAFNDAYYTPTLASPASTLPV
;
A
#
# COMPACT_ATOMS: atom_id res chain seq x y z
N MET A 1 -49.03 -32.54 -6.29
CA MET A 1 -48.23 -31.30 -6.23
C MET A 1 -47.36 -31.23 -7.49
N LYS A 2 -47.67 -30.34 -8.44
CA LYS A 2 -46.87 -30.18 -9.68
C LYS A 2 -45.76 -29.17 -9.39
N ILE A 3 -44.51 -29.64 -9.32
CA ILE A 3 -43.35 -28.75 -9.22
C ILE A 3 -43.20 -28.04 -10.56
N ASP A 4 -43.22 -26.72 -10.54
CA ASP A 4 -43.08 -25.90 -11.74
C ASP A 4 -41.61 -25.93 -12.20
N LYS A 5 -41.37 -26.49 -13.39
CA LYS A 5 -40.02 -26.72 -13.92
C LYS A 5 -39.22 -25.42 -14.10
N ARG A 6 -39.91 -24.28 -14.21
CA ARG A 6 -39.29 -22.95 -14.30
C ARG A 6 -38.68 -22.51 -12.98
N LEU A 7 -39.28 -22.90 -11.84
CA LEU A 7 -38.81 -22.55 -10.50
C LEU A 7 -37.54 -23.33 -10.11
N PHE A 8 -37.40 -24.56 -10.62
CA PHE A 8 -36.23 -25.41 -10.37
C PHE A 8 -34.97 -24.96 -11.14
N VAL A 9 -35.13 -24.44 -12.36
CA VAL A 9 -34.01 -23.95 -13.18
C VAL A 9 -33.42 -22.65 -12.61
N VAL A 10 -34.26 -21.76 -12.06
CA VAL A 10 -33.79 -20.51 -11.43
C VAL A 10 -33.00 -20.79 -10.14
N ALA A 11 -33.43 -21.76 -9.33
CA ALA A 11 -32.73 -22.11 -8.09
C ALA A 11 -31.35 -22.76 -8.32
N VAL A 12 -31.19 -23.52 -9.40
CA VAL A 12 -29.90 -24.14 -9.77
C VAL A 12 -28.92 -23.11 -10.35
N LEU A 13 -29.39 -22.14 -11.13
CA LEU A 13 -28.54 -21.07 -11.65
C LEU A 13 -28.05 -20.12 -10.55
N LEU A 14 -28.86 -19.87 -9.51
CA LEU A 14 -28.46 -19.00 -8.39
C LEU A 14 -27.41 -19.66 -7.47
N ASN A 15 -27.42 -21.00 -7.32
CA ASN A 15 -26.42 -21.71 -6.52
C ASN A 15 -25.10 -21.97 -7.27
N LEU A 16 -25.11 -22.02 -8.61
CA LEU A 16 -23.89 -22.19 -9.41
C LEU A 16 -23.06 -20.89 -9.48
N ALA A 17 -23.69 -19.72 -9.31
CA ALA A 17 -23.01 -18.43 -9.30
C ALA A 17 -22.24 -18.14 -7.99
N VAL A 18 -22.54 -18.83 -6.89
CA VAL A 18 -21.90 -18.61 -5.58
C VAL A 18 -20.53 -19.31 -5.47
N CYS A 19 -20.24 -20.29 -6.34
CA CYS A 19 -19.03 -21.10 -6.22
C CYS A 19 -17.84 -20.61 -7.06
N LEU A 20 -17.98 -19.49 -7.80
CA LEU A 20 -16.93 -18.95 -8.69
C LEU A 20 -16.12 -17.76 -8.11
N THR A 21 -16.39 -17.34 -6.88
CA THR A 21 -15.70 -16.19 -6.26
C THR A 21 -14.50 -16.57 -5.39
N GLY A 22 -14.10 -17.84 -5.38
CA GLY A 22 -12.85 -18.29 -4.76
C GLY A 22 -11.63 -17.89 -5.60
N GLY A 23 -11.44 -16.59 -5.82
CA GLY A 23 -10.22 -16.06 -6.41
C GLY A 23 -9.04 -16.48 -5.54
N ARG A 24 -8.06 -17.17 -6.14
CA ARG A 24 -6.79 -17.42 -5.47
C ARG A 24 -6.12 -16.07 -5.27
N VAL A 25 -5.96 -15.65 -4.02
CA VAL A 25 -5.10 -14.51 -3.67
C VAL A 25 -3.67 -14.97 -3.97
N LEU A 26 -3.11 -14.50 -5.08
CA LEU A 26 -1.67 -14.58 -5.27
C LEU A 26 -1.07 -13.56 -4.30
N ALA A 27 -0.28 -14.05 -3.34
CA ALA A 27 0.56 -13.18 -2.53
C ALA A 27 1.55 -12.48 -3.49
N LEU A 28 1.38 -11.18 -3.67
CA LEU A 28 2.30 -10.34 -4.40
C LEU A 28 3.23 -9.67 -3.37
N THR A 29 4.51 -9.97 -3.46
CA THR A 29 5.53 -9.23 -2.73
C THR A 29 5.91 -7.99 -3.55
N ILE A 30 5.86 -6.83 -2.90
CA ILE A 30 6.41 -5.58 -3.43
C ILE A 30 7.64 -5.24 -2.59
N GLU A 31 8.73 -4.88 -3.25
CA GLU A 31 9.91 -4.30 -2.60
C GLU A 31 10.15 -2.94 -3.26
N VAL A 32 10.46 -1.95 -2.44
CA VAL A 32 10.79 -0.58 -2.84
C VAL A 32 11.93 -0.08 -1.96
N ASP A 33 12.68 0.91 -2.44
CA ASP A 33 13.75 1.55 -1.69
C ASP A 33 13.70 3.07 -1.88
N GLU A 34 14.65 3.78 -1.27
CA GLU A 34 14.68 5.25 -1.35
C GLU A 34 15.29 5.77 -2.66
N PHE A 35 15.92 4.87 -3.42
CA PHE A 35 16.63 5.16 -4.67
C PHE A 35 15.79 4.93 -5.92
N GLY A 36 14.51 4.57 -5.75
CA GLY A 36 13.59 4.35 -6.86
C GLY A 36 13.67 2.96 -7.48
N ASN A 37 14.43 2.02 -6.90
CA ASN A 37 14.41 0.63 -7.32
C ASN A 37 13.17 -0.06 -6.75
N GLY A 38 12.58 -0.98 -7.49
CA GLY A 38 11.44 -1.74 -6.98
C GLY A 38 11.22 -3.06 -7.69
N ILE A 39 10.73 -4.04 -6.93
CA ILE A 39 10.30 -5.35 -7.41
C ILE A 39 8.78 -5.44 -7.28
N GLY A 40 8.13 -5.94 -8.33
CA GLY A 40 6.66 -6.04 -8.38
C GLY A 40 5.95 -4.72 -8.67
N THR A 41 6.69 -3.63 -8.90
CA THR A 41 6.16 -2.34 -9.35
C THR A 41 6.18 -2.23 -10.88
N LEU A 42 5.49 -1.23 -11.43
CA LEU A 42 5.48 -0.85 -12.85
C LEU A 42 6.55 0.21 -13.18
N GLY A 43 7.41 0.55 -12.21
CA GLY A 43 8.41 1.61 -12.28
C GLY A 43 8.19 2.70 -11.21
N SER A 44 9.07 3.69 -11.22
CA SER A 44 9.06 4.83 -10.30
C SER A 44 9.32 6.15 -11.03
N ALA A 45 8.89 7.27 -10.43
CA ALA A 45 9.14 8.62 -10.90
C ALA A 45 9.04 9.63 -9.75
N ILE A 46 9.64 10.80 -9.94
CA ILE A 46 9.40 11.96 -9.07
C ILE A 46 8.10 12.64 -9.51
N THR A 47 7.09 12.64 -8.64
CA THR A 47 5.78 13.26 -8.92
C THR A 47 5.29 14.06 -7.73
N ASN A 48 4.13 14.71 -7.84
CA ASN A 48 3.53 15.40 -6.70
C ASN A 48 2.56 14.44 -6.00
N ASP A 49 2.60 14.37 -4.67
CA ASP A 49 1.59 13.62 -3.92
C ASP A 49 0.24 14.34 -3.96
N PRO A 50 -0.81 13.74 -4.56
CA PRO A 50 -2.15 14.31 -4.55
C PRO A 50 -2.88 14.14 -3.20
N GLY A 51 -2.32 13.35 -2.29
CA GLY A 51 -2.89 13.03 -0.99
C GLY A 51 -2.96 14.21 -0.03
N PRO A 52 -3.71 14.07 1.08
CA PRO A 52 -3.84 15.11 2.08
C PRO A 52 -2.46 15.48 2.63
N GLY A 53 -2.16 16.78 2.65
CA GLY A 53 -0.88 17.28 3.14
C GLY A 53 0.34 16.83 2.35
N GLY A 54 0.17 16.26 1.16
CA GLY A 54 1.22 15.74 0.31
C GLY A 54 2.19 16.82 -0.20
N LEU A 55 3.42 16.41 -0.46
CA LEU A 55 4.48 17.30 -0.97
C LEU A 55 4.65 17.17 -2.49
N PRO A 56 5.10 18.24 -3.17
CA PRO A 56 5.56 18.14 -4.54
C PRO A 56 6.92 17.46 -4.62
N GLY A 57 7.22 16.79 -5.74
CA GLY A 57 8.55 16.28 -6.03
C GLY A 57 9.00 15.11 -5.14
N VAL A 58 8.11 14.16 -4.89
CA VAL A 58 8.36 12.98 -4.04
C VAL A 58 8.51 11.71 -4.87
N LEU A 59 9.30 10.75 -4.35
CA LEU A 59 9.47 9.46 -5.00
C LEU A 59 8.17 8.66 -4.99
N THR A 60 7.67 8.37 -6.19
CA THR A 60 6.42 7.67 -6.41
C THR A 60 6.66 6.38 -7.21
N TYR A 61 6.16 5.27 -6.70
CA TYR A 61 6.09 3.99 -7.36
C TYR A 61 4.71 3.77 -7.96
N PHE A 62 4.67 3.19 -9.16
CA PHE A 62 3.45 2.77 -9.83
C PHE A 62 3.19 1.30 -9.54
N LEU A 63 2.05 0.97 -8.95
CA LEU A 63 1.68 -0.38 -8.57
C LEU A 63 0.78 -1.04 -9.63
N PRO A 64 0.83 -2.37 -9.78
CA PRO A 64 -0.08 -3.10 -10.67
C PRO A 64 -1.50 -3.28 -10.09
N PHE A 65 -1.77 -2.65 -8.95
CA PHE A 65 -3.04 -2.67 -8.24
C PHE A 65 -3.25 -1.34 -7.51
N ALA A 66 -4.51 -0.96 -7.27
CA ALA A 66 -4.83 0.28 -6.57
C ALA A 66 -4.54 0.21 -5.07
N GLY A 67 -4.98 -0.88 -4.43
CA GLY A 67 -4.87 -1.11 -3.00
C GLY A 67 -5.80 -0.23 -2.17
N ALA A 68 -5.98 -0.56 -0.89
CA ALA A 68 -6.68 0.30 0.05
C ALA A 68 -5.81 1.55 0.34
N GLN A 69 -6.43 2.72 0.25
CA GLN A 69 -5.79 3.99 0.57
C GLN A 69 -5.42 4.05 2.05
N GLY A 70 -4.25 4.62 2.36
CA GLY A 70 -3.75 4.74 3.72
C GLY A 70 -2.26 5.00 3.80
N ASP A 71 -1.77 5.17 5.02
CA ASP A 71 -0.37 5.43 5.32
C ASP A 71 0.20 4.32 6.23
N VAL A 72 1.43 3.90 5.96
CA VAL A 72 2.22 3.04 6.84
C VAL A 72 3.36 3.87 7.39
N LEU A 73 3.36 4.08 8.71
CA LEU A 73 4.42 4.81 9.40
C LEU A 73 5.52 3.82 9.79
N LEU A 74 6.74 4.12 9.38
CA LEU A 74 7.94 3.32 9.67
C LEU A 74 8.60 3.89 10.93
N TYR A 75 8.52 3.12 12.01
CA TYR A 75 8.94 3.55 13.33
C TYR A 75 10.41 3.21 13.56
N ASP A 76 11.22 4.24 13.76
CA ASP A 76 12.63 4.12 14.07
C ASP A 76 12.81 3.95 15.60
N ALA A 77 13.46 2.86 15.99
CA ALA A 77 13.70 2.52 17.39
C ALA A 77 14.81 3.37 18.05
N ASP A 78 15.77 3.87 17.27
CA ASP A 78 16.88 4.72 17.73
C ASP A 78 16.37 6.13 18.08
N PHE A 79 15.38 6.64 17.34
CA PHE A 79 14.79 7.96 17.57
C PHE A 79 13.50 7.94 18.39
N GLY A 80 12.82 6.79 18.50
CA GLY A 80 11.57 6.67 19.25
C GLY A 80 10.41 7.44 18.62
N THR A 81 10.43 7.58 17.30
CA THR A 81 9.38 8.19 16.48
C THR A 81 9.40 7.53 15.10
N PHE A 82 8.35 7.72 14.30
CA PHE A 82 8.48 7.47 12.88
C PHE A 82 9.28 8.59 12.23
N LEU A 83 10.09 8.22 11.26
CA LEU A 83 10.82 9.13 10.40
C LEU A 83 10.30 9.04 8.96
N ASP A 84 10.00 7.81 8.53
CA ASP A 84 9.55 7.53 7.17
C ASP A 84 8.06 7.16 7.07
N VAL A 85 7.51 7.39 5.88
CA VAL A 85 6.10 7.11 5.58
C VAL A 85 5.97 6.49 4.19
N ILE A 86 5.35 5.30 4.17
CA ILE A 86 4.90 4.66 2.92
C ILE A 86 3.41 4.98 2.73
N ARG A 87 3.09 5.79 1.73
CA ARG A 87 1.73 6.24 1.44
C ARG A 87 1.13 5.50 0.25
N PHE A 88 -0.06 4.94 0.43
CA PHE A 88 -0.87 4.34 -0.62
C PHE A 88 -2.04 5.27 -0.95
N ASN A 89 -2.09 5.81 -2.16
CA ASN A 89 -3.17 6.73 -2.56
C ASN A 89 -4.46 6.03 -2.99
N GLY A 90 -4.44 4.71 -3.16
CA GLY A 90 -5.62 3.94 -3.60
C GLY A 90 -5.95 4.12 -5.09
N ASP A 91 -5.02 4.67 -5.87
CA ASP A 91 -5.13 4.89 -7.32
C ASP A 91 -4.02 4.18 -8.11
N GLY A 92 -3.27 3.29 -7.44
CA GLY A 92 -2.14 2.58 -8.01
C GLY A 92 -0.81 3.31 -7.80
N THR A 93 -0.75 4.30 -6.92
CA THR A 93 0.50 4.94 -6.51
C THR A 93 0.86 4.60 -5.07
N LEU A 94 2.16 4.35 -4.87
CA LEU A 94 2.84 4.25 -3.57
C LEU A 94 3.87 5.37 -3.51
N ILE A 95 3.92 6.13 -2.42
CA ILE A 95 4.89 7.21 -2.22
C ILE A 95 5.78 6.86 -1.05
N PHE A 96 7.09 7.05 -1.23
CA PHE A 96 8.08 6.89 -0.18
C PHE A 96 8.50 8.30 0.26
N TYR A 97 8.09 8.67 1.48
CA TYR A 97 8.65 9.80 2.21
C TYR A 97 9.74 9.26 3.12
N SER A 98 11.00 9.57 2.82
CA SER A 98 12.08 9.38 3.76
C SER A 98 12.36 10.71 4.48
N ASP A 99 12.87 10.62 5.70
CA ASP A 99 13.46 11.76 6.37
C ASP A 99 14.77 12.20 5.69
N ASN A 100 15.56 13.04 6.37
CA ASN A 100 16.76 13.64 5.82
C ASN A 100 17.77 14.04 6.91
N VAL A 101 17.75 13.35 8.05
CA VAL A 101 18.57 13.65 9.25
C VAL A 101 20.06 13.58 8.93
N ASP A 102 20.47 12.69 8.03
CA ASP A 102 21.86 12.54 7.58
C ASP A 102 22.20 13.34 6.31
N GLY A 103 21.19 13.80 5.56
CA GLY A 103 21.35 14.64 4.39
C GLY A 103 20.21 14.49 3.39
N PHE A 104 20.37 15.11 2.22
CA PHE A 104 19.55 14.80 1.03
C PHE A 104 20.45 14.02 0.05
N ASP A 105 20.47 12.71 0.14
CA ASP A 105 21.27 11.83 -0.70
C ASP A 105 20.47 10.76 -1.47
N ALA A 106 19.17 10.61 -1.16
CA ALA A 106 18.25 9.74 -1.88
C ALA A 106 17.06 10.52 -2.50
N PRO A 107 16.50 10.02 -3.61
CA PRO A 107 15.27 10.54 -4.21
C PRO A 107 14.04 10.57 -3.29
N ALA A 108 13.96 9.70 -2.28
CA ALA A 108 12.84 9.65 -1.34
C ALA A 108 12.94 10.70 -0.22
N ASP A 109 14.11 11.32 -0.03
CA ASP A 109 14.32 12.29 1.03
C ASP A 109 13.38 13.48 0.87
N THR A 110 12.67 13.77 1.94
CA THR A 110 11.70 14.86 1.97
C THR A 110 12.01 15.81 3.13
N PRO A 111 11.69 17.11 3.00
CA PRO A 111 11.89 18.06 4.10
C PRO A 111 10.97 17.78 5.30
N SER A 112 9.96 16.92 5.14
CA SER A 112 9.05 16.47 6.19
C SER A 112 8.18 15.32 5.67
N PRO A 113 7.59 14.50 6.57
CA PRO A 113 6.47 13.65 6.20
C PRO A 113 5.27 14.48 5.69
N PRO A 114 4.24 13.86 5.09
CA PRO A 114 3.04 14.57 4.69
C PRO A 114 2.38 15.24 5.90
N SER A 115 1.92 16.48 5.72
CA SER A 115 1.37 17.30 6.82
C SER A 115 0.01 16.82 7.36
N ALA A 116 -0.61 15.87 6.69
CA ALA A 116 -1.81 15.17 7.14
C ALA A 116 -1.79 13.72 6.64
N PHE A 117 -2.27 12.80 7.46
CA PHE A 117 -2.41 11.40 7.09
C PHE A 117 -3.81 11.06 6.59
N TYR A 118 -3.92 10.00 5.80
CA TYR A 118 -5.19 9.34 5.55
C TYR A 118 -5.76 8.75 6.87
N PRO A 119 -7.08 8.56 6.98
CA PRO A 119 -7.66 7.95 8.18
C PRO A 119 -7.21 6.51 8.44
N ASN A 120 -6.83 5.78 7.39
CA ASN A 120 -6.35 4.41 7.47
C ASN A 120 -4.83 4.40 7.67
N VAL A 121 -4.39 4.20 8.91
CA VAL A 121 -2.97 4.24 9.27
C VAL A 121 -2.55 2.90 9.87
N ALA A 122 -1.41 2.40 9.44
CA ALA A 122 -0.69 1.31 10.08
C ALA A 122 0.68 1.80 10.56
N GLN A 123 1.26 1.08 11.53
CA GLN A 123 2.62 1.30 11.99
C GLN A 123 3.39 -0.02 11.89
N VAL A 124 4.64 0.06 11.47
CA VAL A 124 5.60 -1.04 11.45
C VAL A 124 6.90 -0.56 12.05
N ASP A 125 7.55 -1.41 12.83
CA ASP A 125 8.88 -1.12 13.37
C ASP A 125 9.92 -1.45 12.30
N GLU A 126 10.87 -0.54 12.13
CA GLU A 126 12.04 -0.79 11.31
C GLU A 126 13.01 -1.72 12.03
N THR A 127 13.77 -2.49 11.24
CA THR A 127 14.82 -3.38 11.71
C THR A 127 16.15 -2.92 11.12
N GLY A 128 17.12 -2.63 11.98
CA GLY A 128 18.45 -2.18 11.54
C GLY A 128 18.85 -0.88 12.22
N THR A 129 19.78 -0.16 11.60
CA THR A 129 20.24 1.18 12.01
C THR A 129 19.82 2.19 10.94
N GLU A 130 19.71 3.47 11.27
CA GLU A 130 19.33 4.58 10.35
C GLU A 130 19.90 4.49 8.91
N ALA A 131 21.15 4.08 8.71
CA ALA A 131 21.75 3.97 7.36
C ALA A 131 21.55 2.59 6.67
N PHE A 132 21.04 1.61 7.38
CA PHE A 132 20.87 0.23 6.93
C PHE A 132 19.74 -0.42 7.72
N ASN A 133 18.51 -0.06 7.37
CA ASN A 133 17.28 -0.58 7.93
C ASN A 133 16.41 -1.23 6.84
N ASP A 134 15.48 -2.07 7.29
CA ASP A 134 14.40 -2.59 6.48
C ASP A 134 13.11 -2.69 7.30
N ALA A 135 11.98 -2.75 6.59
CA ALA A 135 10.67 -2.93 7.20
C ALA A 135 9.84 -3.93 6.41
N TYR A 136 9.16 -4.85 7.11
CA TYR A 136 8.26 -5.83 6.51
C TYR A 136 6.82 -5.55 6.90
N TYR A 137 6.01 -5.24 5.90
CA TYR A 137 4.59 -4.97 6.09
C TYR A 137 3.73 -6.01 5.35
N THR A 138 2.86 -6.70 6.08
CA THR A 138 1.85 -7.60 5.51
C THR A 138 0.46 -6.99 5.70
N PRO A 139 -0.21 -6.51 4.63
CA PRO A 139 -1.53 -5.91 4.73
C PRO A 139 -2.58 -6.89 5.28
N THR A 140 -3.44 -6.41 6.18
CA THR A 140 -4.68 -7.11 6.55
C THR A 140 -5.85 -6.66 5.67
N LEU A 141 -7.03 -7.26 5.84
CA LEU A 141 -8.24 -7.01 5.03
C LEU A 141 -8.71 -5.55 4.98
N ALA A 142 -8.27 -4.68 5.88
CA ALA A 142 -8.64 -3.25 5.88
C ALA A 142 -7.44 -2.30 5.99
N SER A 143 -6.22 -2.84 6.10
CA SER A 143 -5.01 -2.02 6.26
C SER A 143 -4.60 -1.40 4.92
N PRO A 144 -3.72 -0.37 4.91
CA PRO A 144 -3.18 0.20 3.69
C PRO A 144 -2.63 -0.88 2.75
N ALA A 145 -2.72 -0.66 1.43
CA ALA A 145 -2.32 -1.58 0.37
C ALA A 145 -3.17 -2.86 0.20
N SER A 146 -4.18 -3.10 1.06
CA SER A 146 -5.03 -4.30 0.91
C SER A 146 -5.73 -4.31 -0.45
N THR A 147 -5.62 -5.42 -1.18
CA THR A 147 -6.32 -5.62 -2.47
C THR A 147 -7.66 -6.33 -2.31
N LEU A 148 -8.00 -6.72 -1.09
CA LEU A 148 -9.26 -7.37 -0.79
C LEU A 148 -10.36 -6.31 -0.61
N PRO A 149 -11.58 -6.57 -1.12
CA PRO A 149 -12.71 -5.67 -0.89
C PRO A 149 -13.01 -5.61 0.61
N VAL A 150 -13.19 -4.38 1.12
CA VAL A 150 -13.67 -4.08 2.48
C VAL A 150 -15.17 -4.32 2.58
#